data_AF-A0A3M0ZHK1-F1
#
_entry.id   AF-A0A3M0ZHK1-F1
#
_cell.length_a   1.000
_cell.length_b   1.000
_cell.length_c   1.000
_cell.angle_alpha   90.00
_cell.angle_beta   90.00
_cell.angle_gamma   90.00
#
_symmetry.space_group_name_H-M   'P 1'
#
loop_
_entity.id
_entity.type
_entity.pdbx_description
1 polymer ?
#
loop_
_entity_poly.entity_id
_entity_poly.type
_entity_poly.pdbx_seq_one_letter_code
_entity_poly.pdbx_strand_id
1 'polypeptide(L)' 'MIVLPAIDIRGGRCVRLVQGDYGRETVFGDDPA' A
#
# COMPACT_ATOMS: atom_id res chain seq x y z
N MET A 1 -11.82 -13.16 -17.83
CA MET A 1 -10.73 -12.76 -16.91
C MET A 1 -11.20 -11.54 -16.15
N ILE A 2 -11.13 -11.55 -14.81
CA ILE A 2 -11.54 -10.41 -13.97
C ILE A 2 -10.27 -9.84 -13.34
N VAL A 3 -10.08 -8.53 -13.43
CA VAL A 3 -8.99 -7.81 -12.77
C VAL A 3 -9.55 -7.21 -11.48
N LEU A 4 -8.91 -7.50 -10.36
CA LEU A 4 -9.24 -6.95 -9.05
C LEU A 4 -8.10 -6.04 -8.61
N PRO A 5 -8.26 -4.71 -8.69
CA PRO A 5 -7.22 -3.79 -8.21
C PRO A 5 -7.10 -3.90 -6.68
N ALA A 6 -5.88 -3.64 -6.18
CA ALA A 6 -5.58 -3.69 -4.76
C ALA A 6 -4.65 -2.56 -4.34
N ILE A 7 -4.83 -2.11 -3.10
CA ILE A 7 -4.06 -1.05 -2.44
C ILE A 7 -3.84 -1.47 -0.98
N ASP A 8 -2.67 -1.16 -0.43
CA ASP A 8 -2.36 -1.42 0.97
C ASP A 8 -2.48 -0.11 1.76
N ILE A 9 -3.24 -0.12 2.84
CA ILE A 9 -3.41 1.04 3.73
C ILE A 9 -2.79 0.74 5.09
N ARG A 10 -1.90 1.62 5.54
CA ARG A 10 -1.25 1.50 6.85
C ARG A 10 -1.06 2.86 7.50
N GLY A 11 -1.53 3.00 8.74
CA GLY A 11 -1.40 4.26 9.50
C GLY A 11 -2.05 5.44 8.77
N GLY A 12 -3.13 5.20 8.03
CA GLY A 12 -3.80 6.22 7.23
C GLY A 12 -3.14 6.55 5.90
N ARG A 13 -2.07 5.86 5.48
CA ARG A 13 -1.33 6.16 4.24
C ARG A 13 -1.45 5.04 3.21
N CYS A 14 -1.42 5.40 1.93
CA CYS A 14 -1.29 4.45 0.83
C CYS A 14 0.17 3.99 0.72
N VAL A 15 0.40 2.69 0.84
CA VAL A 15 1.75 2.12 0.90
C VAL A 15 1.89 0.85 0.05
N ARG A 16 3.13 0.39 -0.10
CA ARG A 16 3.46 -0.99 -0.51
C ARG A 16 4.65 -1.49 0.31
N LEU A 17 4.57 -2.72 0.78
CA LEU A 17 5.69 -3.43 1.39
C LEU A 17 6.36 -4.34 0.37
N VAL A 18 7.68 -4.34 0.30
CA VAL A 18 8.42 -5.30 -0.53
C VAL A 18 8.37 -6.67 0.16
N GLN A 19 7.68 -7.64 -0.46
CA GLN A 19 7.51 -9.00 0.08
C GLN A 19 6.93 -9.04 1.51
N GLY A 20 6.12 -8.05 1.89
CA GLY A 20 5.54 -7.94 3.24
C GLY A 20 6.49 -7.40 4.32
N ASP A 21 7.70 -6.96 3.95
CA ASP A 21 8.67 -6.39 4.89
C ASP A 21 8.32 -4.95 5.27
N TYR A 22 7.94 -4.75 6.53
CA TYR A 22 7.61 -3.44 7.10
C TYR A 22 8.79 -2.46 7.13
N GLY A 23 10.04 -2.95 7.14
CA GLY A 23 11.24 -2.13 7.04
C GLY A 23 11.50 -1.61 5.63
N ARG A 24 10.79 -2.14 4.62
CA ARG A 24 10.92 -1.79 3.20
C ARG A 24 9.59 -1.30 2.64
N GLU A 25 9.05 -0.29 3.31
CA GLU A 25 7.83 0.41 2.93
C GLU A 25 8.11 1.51 1.89
N THR A 26 7.24 1.64 0.89
CA THR A 26 7.15 2.81 0.02
C THR A 26 5.80 3.48 0.24
N VAL A 27 5.81 4.80 0.49
CA VAL A 27 4.59 5.62 0.65
C VAL A 27 4.26 6.26 -0.69
N PHE A 28 3.00 6.12 -1.14
CA PHE A 28 2.49 6.71 -2.38
C PHE A 28 1.56 7.90 -2.16
N GLY A 29 0.97 8.01 -0.96
CA GLY A 29 0.10 9.13 -0.60
C GLY A 29 -0.24 9.10 0.89
N ASP A 30 -0.40 10.28 1.46
CA ASP A 30 -0.59 10.45 2.91
C ASP A 30 -2.07 10.45 3.34
N ASP A 31 -2.99 10.68 2.40
CA ASP A 31 -4.43 10.64 2.62
C ASP A 31 -5.11 9.90 1.44
N PRO A 32 -5.47 8.61 1.61
CA PRO A 32 -6.06 7.77 0.58
C PRO A 32 -7.59 7.87 0.50
N ALA A 33 -8.23 8.76 1.27
CA ALA A 33 -9.68 9.00 1.25
C ALA A 33 -10.16 9.83 0.06
#